data_AF-A0A7S2CNP4-F1
#
_entry.id   AF-A0A7S2CNP4-F1
#
_cell.length_a   1.000
_cell.length_b   1.000
_cell.length_c   1.000
_cell.angle_alpha   90.00
_cell.angle_beta   90.00
_cell.angle_gamma   90.00
#
_symmetry.space_group_name_H-M   'P 1'
#
loop_
_entity.id
_entity.type
_entity.pdbx_description
1 polymer ?
#
loop_
_entity_poly.entity_id
_entity_poly.type
_entity_poly.pdbx_seq_one_letter_code
_entity_poly.pdbx_strand_id
1 'polypeptide(L)'
;EEEQARKLVKLDYDKGEVVAAAAPARPARPAGETEKERDKRIVDRIPKDKATLFSFPIHWDVLDAHRIVATNMRPWIVKKIVEYLGEEEKTLIDFIITKLDQHSNPHAILDELKLVLDDDAETFVLKMWRMLAFHGIKLAEG
;
A
#
# COMPACT_ATOMS: atom_id res chain seq x y z
N GLU A 1 24.65 -42.42 -45.69
CA GLU A 1 24.74 -41.17 -44.91
C GLU A 1 23.44 -40.41 -45.05
N GLU A 2 22.85 -39.74 -44.09
CA GLU A 2 23.15 -39.28 -42.71
C GLU A 2 21.83 -38.49 -42.43
N GLU A 3 21.10 -38.52 -41.32
CA GLU A 3 21.41 -38.86 -39.96
C GLU A 3 20.18 -38.65 -39.06
N GLN A 4 20.17 -39.40 -37.96
CA GLN A 4 19.51 -39.16 -36.67
C GLN A 4 17.97 -39.03 -36.62
N ALA A 5 17.30 -40.09 -36.13
CA ALA A 5 17.10 -40.40 -34.71
C ALA A 5 15.96 -39.57 -34.10
N ARG A 6 14.72 -40.08 -34.15
CA ARG A 6 14.10 -40.93 -33.10
C ARG A 6 14.00 -40.23 -31.73
N LYS A 7 12.78 -39.80 -31.40
CA LYS A 7 12.04 -40.36 -30.26
C LYS A 7 10.53 -40.21 -30.46
N LEU A 8 9.91 -41.37 -30.66
CA LEU A 8 8.51 -41.67 -30.36
C LEU A 8 8.17 -41.32 -28.90
N VAL A 9 6.85 -41.35 -28.60
CA VAL A 9 6.16 -41.62 -27.31
C VAL A 9 5.36 -40.39 -26.87
N LYS A 10 4.03 -40.42 -26.73
CA LYS A 10 3.03 -41.49 -26.88
C LYS A 10 1.73 -40.85 -27.36
N LEU A 11 1.14 -41.52 -28.34
CA LEU A 11 -0.26 -41.42 -28.67
C LEU A 11 -1.03 -42.07 -27.52
N ASP A 12 -1.83 -41.29 -26.80
CA ASP A 12 -3.00 -41.82 -26.11
C ASP A 12 -4.22 -41.04 -26.60
N TYR A 13 -5.19 -41.84 -27.00
CA TYR A 13 -6.33 -41.57 -27.85
C TYR A 13 -7.58 -41.47 -26.98
N ASP A 14 -8.54 -40.66 -27.44
CA ASP A 14 -9.97 -40.71 -27.12
C ASP A 14 -10.45 -40.06 -25.80
N LYS A 15 -11.29 -39.01 -25.92
CA LYS A 15 -12.75 -39.18 -25.97
C LYS A 15 -13.48 -37.85 -25.72
N GLY A 16 -14.41 -37.50 -26.62
CA GLY A 16 -15.54 -36.63 -26.29
C GLY A 16 -15.64 -35.33 -27.09
N GLU A 17 -16.10 -35.47 -28.33
CA GLU A 17 -16.82 -34.42 -29.06
C GLU A 17 -18.05 -33.94 -28.27
N VAL A 18 -18.34 -32.64 -28.23
CA VAL A 18 -19.52 -32.02 -28.87
C VAL A 18 -19.55 -30.48 -28.70
N VAL A 19 -19.62 -29.83 -29.87
CA VAL A 19 -20.47 -28.69 -30.28
C VAL A 19 -20.22 -27.26 -29.76
N ALA A 20 -19.83 -26.43 -30.74
CA ALA A 20 -20.51 -25.20 -31.17
C ALA A 20 -20.76 -24.07 -30.15
N ALA A 21 -20.15 -22.91 -30.41
CA ALA A 21 -20.84 -21.77 -31.06
C ALA A 21 -20.07 -20.45 -30.87
N ALA A 22 -19.83 -19.77 -31.99
CA ALA A 22 -19.72 -18.32 -32.18
C ALA A 22 -19.36 -17.39 -31.00
N ALA A 23 -18.15 -16.83 -31.04
CA ALA A 23 -17.90 -15.39 -30.83
C ALA A 23 -16.50 -15.00 -31.35
N PRO A 24 -16.38 -14.19 -32.42
CA PRO A 24 -15.11 -13.57 -32.76
C PRO A 24 -14.87 -12.32 -31.90
N ALA A 25 -13.65 -12.22 -31.36
CA ALA A 25 -13.00 -10.99 -30.90
C ALA A 25 -13.75 -10.14 -29.84
N ARG A 26 -13.49 -10.41 -28.55
CA ARG A 26 -13.39 -9.31 -27.58
C ARG A 26 -12.07 -8.58 -27.86
N PRO A 27 -12.06 -7.22 -27.90
CA PRO A 27 -10.83 -6.50 -28.13
C PRO A 27 -9.91 -6.73 -26.95
N ALA A 28 -8.66 -7.10 -27.24
CA ALA A 28 -7.57 -6.97 -26.29
C ALA A 28 -7.56 -5.52 -25.79
N ARG A 29 -8.01 -5.29 -24.53
CA ARG A 29 -7.66 -4.06 -23.83
C ARG A 29 -6.14 -4.07 -23.67
N PRO A 30 -5.44 -2.96 -23.97
CA PRO A 30 -4.00 -2.93 -23.86
C PRO A 30 -3.60 -3.04 -22.37
N ALA A 31 -2.60 -3.89 -22.12
CA ALA A 31 -1.69 -3.88 -20.99
C ALA A 31 -2.29 -3.51 -19.62
N GLY A 32 -2.80 -4.52 -18.91
CA GLY A 32 -3.13 -4.40 -17.50
C GLY A 32 -1.86 -4.17 -16.68
N GLU A 33 -1.65 -2.94 -16.21
CA GLU A 33 -0.81 -2.72 -15.04
C GLU A 33 -1.38 -3.56 -13.89
N THR A 34 -0.58 -4.50 -13.40
CA THR A 34 -0.96 -5.27 -12.22
C THR A 34 -1.07 -4.35 -11.01
N GLU A 35 -1.90 -4.70 -10.02
CA GLU A 35 -2.04 -3.90 -8.79
C GLU A 35 -0.68 -3.62 -8.13
N LYS A 36 0.27 -4.56 -8.26
CA LYS A 36 1.65 -4.42 -7.82
C LYS A 36 2.44 -3.34 -8.57
N GLU A 37 2.22 -3.18 -9.87
CA GLU A 37 2.86 -2.11 -10.65
C GLU A 37 2.31 -0.74 -10.26
N ARG A 38 0.99 -0.65 -10.03
CA ARG A 38 0.37 0.57 -9.49
C ARG A 38 0.92 0.93 -8.12
N ASP A 39 0.94 -0.02 -7.20
CA ASP A 39 1.49 0.19 -5.85
C ASP A 39 2.95 0.67 -5.89
N LYS A 40 3.78 0.07 -6.77
CA LYS A 40 5.17 0.50 -6.95
C LYS A 40 5.27 1.93 -7.47
N ARG A 41 4.44 2.31 -8.44
CA ARG A 41 4.40 3.68 -8.97
C ARG A 41 3.97 4.69 -7.91
N ILE A 42 3.00 4.32 -7.07
CA ILE A 42 2.57 5.18 -5.95
C ILE A 42 3.73 5.38 -4.97
N VAL A 43 4.41 4.29 -4.58
CA VAL A 43 5.57 4.38 -3.67
C VAL A 43 6.71 5.22 -4.27
N ASP A 44 6.95 5.12 -5.57
CA ASP A 44 7.98 5.90 -6.26
C ASP A 44 7.63 7.40 -6.34
N ARG A 45 6.33 7.74 -6.43
CA ARG A 45 5.83 9.13 -6.36
C ARG A 45 5.97 9.74 -4.96
N ILE A 46 5.97 8.94 -3.90
CA ILE A 46 6.06 9.44 -2.53
C ILE A 46 7.51 9.86 -2.25
N PRO A 47 7.76 11.13 -1.93
CA PRO A 47 9.10 11.60 -1.63
C PRO A 47 9.69 10.91 -0.40
N LYS A 48 10.97 10.60 -0.48
CA LYS A 48 11.72 9.98 0.63
C LYS A 48 12.19 11.01 1.63
N ASP A 49 12.40 12.25 1.20
CA ASP A 49 12.82 13.38 2.02
C ASP A 49 11.73 13.84 2.97
N LYS A 50 12.10 14.08 4.24
CA LYS A 50 11.20 14.58 5.29
C LYS A 50 10.48 15.86 4.87
N ALA A 51 11.23 16.86 4.42
CA ALA A 51 10.69 18.18 4.07
C ALA A 51 9.66 18.08 2.94
N THR A 52 9.99 17.32 1.88
CA THR A 52 9.12 17.14 0.73
C THR A 52 7.91 16.26 1.06
N LEU A 53 8.09 15.24 1.90
CA LEU A 53 7.00 14.38 2.39
C LEU A 53 6.00 15.15 3.24
N PHE A 54 6.46 16.04 4.11
CA PHE A 54 5.59 16.85 4.95
C PHE A 54 4.86 17.94 4.17
N SER A 55 5.45 18.42 3.06
CA SER A 55 4.81 19.34 2.13
C SER A 55 3.96 18.63 1.06
N PHE A 56 3.95 17.30 1.03
CA PHE A 56 3.22 16.54 0.02
C PHE A 56 1.71 16.64 0.27
N PRO A 57 0.89 16.94 -0.76
CA PRO A 57 -0.55 17.04 -0.59
C PRO A 57 -1.17 15.67 -0.33
N ILE A 58 -1.66 15.46 0.90
CA ILE A 58 -2.40 14.26 1.28
C ILE A 58 -3.88 14.48 1.04
N HIS A 59 -4.52 13.52 0.36
CA HIS A 59 -5.96 13.52 0.09
C HIS A 59 -6.74 13.05 1.33
N TRP A 60 -6.85 13.92 2.33
CA TRP A 60 -7.52 13.62 3.59
C TRP A 60 -8.99 13.24 3.43
N ASP A 61 -9.73 13.86 2.50
CA ASP A 61 -11.13 13.52 2.20
C ASP A 61 -11.32 12.03 1.87
N VAL A 62 -10.42 11.46 1.07
CA VAL A 62 -10.48 10.05 0.67
C VAL A 62 -10.09 9.14 1.84
N LEU A 63 -9.10 9.55 2.64
CA LEU A 63 -8.68 8.82 3.83
C LEU A 63 -9.80 8.75 4.88
N ASP A 64 -10.53 9.85 5.08
CA ASP A 64 -11.65 9.92 6.01
C ASP A 64 -12.86 9.11 5.51
N ALA A 65 -13.22 9.27 4.23
CA ALA A 65 -14.31 8.52 3.59
C ALA A 65 -14.14 7.00 3.73
N HIS A 66 -12.90 6.52 3.63
CA HIS A 66 -12.55 5.10 3.80
C HIS A 66 -12.13 4.73 5.23
N ARG A 67 -12.19 5.67 6.17
CA ARG A 67 -11.81 5.51 7.58
C ARG A 67 -10.43 4.88 7.73
N ILE A 68 -9.45 5.30 6.93
CA ILE A 68 -8.09 4.73 6.92
C ILE A 68 -7.39 4.95 8.25
N VAL A 69 -7.65 6.07 8.91
CA VAL A 69 -7.12 6.35 10.25
C VAL A 69 -7.57 5.27 11.25
N ALA A 70 -8.87 4.94 11.28
CA ALA A 70 -9.40 3.94 12.21
C ALA A 70 -9.10 2.49 11.82
N THR A 71 -9.08 2.17 10.52
CA THR A 71 -8.96 0.78 10.03
C THR A 71 -7.52 0.32 9.82
N ASN A 72 -6.63 1.22 9.38
CA ASN A 72 -5.24 0.89 9.04
C ASN A 72 -4.24 1.60 9.96
N MET A 73 -4.41 2.90 10.20
CA MET A 73 -3.43 3.64 11.01
C MET A 73 -3.49 3.22 12.47
N ARG A 74 -4.68 3.09 13.07
CA ARG A 74 -4.85 2.69 14.48
C ARG A 74 -4.11 1.41 14.85
N PRO A 75 -4.34 0.23 14.23
CA PRO A 75 -3.60 -0.99 14.58
C PRO A 75 -2.10 -0.88 14.30
N TRP A 76 -1.70 -0.09 13.30
CA TRP A 76 -0.29 0.17 13.02
C TRP A 76 0.38 1.04 14.10
N ILE A 77 -0.27 2.13 14.52
CA ILE A 77 0.19 3.04 15.59
C ILE A 77 0.33 2.24 16.89
N VAL A 78 -0.70 1.47 17.28
CA VAL A 78 -0.66 0.61 18.49
C VAL A 78 0.59 -0.27 18.46
N LYS A 79 0.81 -0.99 17.35
CA LYS A 79 1.95 -1.88 17.20
C LYS A 79 3.29 -1.14 17.26
N LYS A 80 3.37 0.07 16.70
CA LYS A 80 4.59 0.89 16.76
C LYS A 80 4.84 1.43 18.17
N ILE A 81 3.83 1.94 18.85
CA ILE A 81 3.94 2.42 20.23
C ILE A 81 4.45 1.29 21.15
N VAL A 82 3.87 0.09 21.05
CA VAL A 82 4.34 -1.08 21.81
C VAL A 82 5.77 -1.47 21.45
N GLU A 83 6.17 -1.36 20.18
CA GLU A 83 7.54 -1.68 19.75
C GLU A 83 8.58 -0.68 20.28
N TYR A 84 8.22 0.60 20.38
CA TYR A 84 9.11 1.65 20.87
C TYR A 84 9.17 1.71 22.40
N LEU A 85 8.03 1.64 23.08
CA LEU A 85 7.93 1.80 24.54
C LEU A 85 7.98 0.45 25.29
N GLY A 86 7.75 -0.67 24.60
CA GLY A 86 7.60 -1.99 25.22
C GLY A 86 6.22 -2.25 25.83
N GLU A 87 5.35 -1.23 25.88
CA GLU A 87 4.01 -1.31 26.44
C GLU A 87 2.97 -0.59 25.56
N GLU A 88 1.70 -0.97 25.72
CA GLU A 88 0.60 -0.36 25.00
C GLU A 88 0.14 0.92 25.71
N GLU A 89 0.65 2.07 25.26
CA GLU A 89 0.20 3.35 25.80
C GLU A 89 -1.03 3.88 25.02
N LYS A 90 -2.23 3.53 25.50
CA LYS A 90 -3.50 3.93 24.87
C LYS A 90 -3.66 5.44 24.75
N THR A 91 -3.17 6.20 25.73
CA THR A 91 -3.27 7.67 25.73
C THR A 91 -2.52 8.27 24.55
N LEU A 92 -1.26 7.84 24.31
CA LEU A 92 -0.48 8.28 23.15
C LEU A 92 -1.10 7.85 21.83
N ILE A 93 -1.61 6.61 21.77
CA ILE A 93 -2.27 6.08 20.57
C ILE A 93 -3.50 6.94 20.21
N ASP A 94 -4.36 7.21 21.18
CA ASP A 94 -5.58 7.99 20.99
C ASP A 94 -5.26 9.45 20.63
N PHE A 95 -4.20 10.00 21.25
CA PHE A 95 -3.66 11.31 20.92
C PHE A 95 -3.19 11.40 19.45
N ILE A 96 -2.39 10.44 18.97
CA ILE A 96 -1.93 10.42 17.58
C ILE A 96 -3.12 10.29 16.61
N ILE A 97 -4.08 9.41 16.91
CA ILE A 97 -5.28 9.22 16.09
C ILE A 97 -6.07 10.52 15.99
N THR A 98 -6.28 11.21 17.13
CA THR A 98 -6.96 12.50 17.17
C THR A 98 -6.23 13.55 16.33
N LYS A 99 -4.89 13.59 16.38
CA LYS A 99 -4.11 14.51 15.54
C LYS A 99 -4.24 14.23 14.05
N LEU A 100 -4.32 12.95 13.67
CA LEU A 100 -4.57 12.53 12.29
C LEU A 100 -5.98 12.92 11.83
N ASP A 101 -6.99 12.75 12.69
CA ASP A 101 -8.38 13.13 12.42
C ASP A 101 -8.54 14.66 12.25
N GLN A 102 -7.75 15.43 13.01
CA GLN A 102 -7.67 16.89 12.88
C GLN A 102 -6.84 17.36 11.68
N HIS A 103 -6.27 16.45 10.90
CA HIS A 103 -5.35 16.77 9.79
C HIS A 103 -4.20 17.70 10.23
N SER A 104 -3.70 17.48 11.45
CA SER A 104 -2.67 18.33 12.06
C SER A 104 -1.36 18.32 11.26
N ASN A 105 -0.58 19.39 11.37
CA ASN A 105 0.70 19.50 10.67
C ASN A 105 1.67 18.39 11.14
N PRO A 106 2.33 17.66 10.23
CA PRO A 106 3.27 16.59 10.58
C PRO A 106 4.42 17.08 11.46
N HIS A 107 4.86 18.33 11.31
CA HIS A 107 5.88 18.91 12.16
C HIS A 107 5.43 19.05 13.61
N ALA A 108 4.18 19.46 13.84
CA ALA A 108 3.63 19.60 15.18
C ALA A 108 3.51 18.24 15.87
N ILE A 109 2.99 17.24 15.15
CA ILE A 109 2.90 15.86 15.66
C ILE A 109 4.30 15.32 15.98
N LEU A 110 5.29 15.58 15.13
CA LEU A 110 6.67 15.16 15.37
C LEU A 110 7.26 15.81 16.62
N ASP A 111 7.05 17.11 16.82
CA ASP A 111 7.56 17.82 18.00
C ASP A 111 6.97 17.26 19.30
N GLU A 112 5.65 17.05 19.31
CA GLU A 112 4.92 16.46 20.45
C GLU A 112 5.38 15.03 20.75
N LEU A 113 5.57 14.21 19.70
CA LEU A 113 6.06 12.84 19.85
C LEU A 113 7.54 12.77 20.23
N LYS A 114 8.35 13.74 19.83
CA LYS A 114 9.77 13.82 20.15
C LYS A 114 10.04 14.03 21.63
N LEU A 115 9.08 14.59 22.38
CA LEU A 115 9.17 14.70 23.84
C LEU A 115 9.01 13.35 24.56
N VAL A 116 8.45 12.34 23.89
CA VAL A 116 8.16 11.01 24.46
C VAL A 116 9.07 9.94 23.89
N LEU A 117 9.32 9.99 22.58
CA LEU A 117 10.04 8.99 21.80
C LEU A 117 11.44 9.48 21.35
N ASP A 118 11.85 10.70 21.71
CA ASP A 118 13.14 11.31 21.36
C ASP A 118 13.51 11.11 19.86
N ASP A 119 14.63 10.47 19.56
CA ASP A 119 15.14 10.26 18.20
C ASP A 119 14.26 9.30 17.37
N ASP A 120 13.50 8.41 18.01
CA ASP A 120 12.61 7.47 17.31
C ASP A 120 11.34 8.13 16.77
N ALA A 121 10.93 9.27 17.33
CA ALA A 121 9.74 10.01 16.91
C ALA A 121 9.80 10.41 15.42
N GLU A 122 10.97 10.83 14.94
CA GLU A 122 11.14 11.23 13.55
C GLU A 122 10.90 10.06 12.61
N THR A 123 11.49 8.90 12.90
CA THR A 123 11.31 7.69 12.11
C THR A 123 9.85 7.23 12.12
N PHE A 124 9.18 7.35 13.26
CA PHE A 124 7.77 7.01 13.41
C PHE A 124 6.87 7.91 12.55
N VAL A 125 6.99 9.24 12.68
CA VAL A 125 6.17 10.19 11.91
C VAL A 125 6.44 10.08 10.41
N LEU A 126 7.69 9.90 9.99
CA LEU A 126 8.02 9.68 8.58
C LEU A 126 7.33 8.45 8.00
N LYS A 127 7.36 7.32 8.72
CA LYS A 127 6.67 6.09 8.29
C LYS A 127 5.16 6.30 8.26
N MET A 128 4.62 6.97 9.28
CA MET A 128 3.19 7.28 9.39
C MET A 128 2.71 8.12 8.20
N TRP A 129 3.43 9.20 7.89
CA TRP A 129 3.09 10.11 6.80
C TRP A 129 3.20 9.43 5.43
N ARG A 130 4.20 8.56 5.23
CA ARG A 130 4.33 7.74 4.02
C ARG A 130 3.13 6.81 3.84
N MET A 131 2.65 6.17 4.90
CA MET A 131 1.46 5.33 4.79
C MET A 131 0.23 6.15 4.43
N LEU A 132 0.01 7.31 5.05
CA LEU A 132 -1.11 8.19 4.70
C LEU A 132 -1.06 8.65 3.25
N ALA A 133 0.10 9.10 2.77
CA ALA A 133 0.29 9.48 1.38
C ALA A 133 0.03 8.29 0.44
N PHE A 134 0.55 7.10 0.76
CA PHE A 134 0.32 5.89 -0.02
C PHE A 134 -1.16 5.53 -0.10
N HIS A 135 -1.85 5.44 1.04
CA HIS A 135 -3.28 5.11 1.06
C HIS A 135 -4.11 6.19 0.37
N GLY A 136 -3.77 7.47 0.55
CA GLY A 136 -4.48 8.58 -0.09
C GLY A 136 -4.40 8.53 -1.60
N ILE A 137 -3.20 8.30 -2.16
CA ILE A 137 -3.03 8.16 -3.61
C ILE A 137 -3.65 6.83 -4.10
N LYS A 138 -3.44 5.73 -3.38
CA LYS A 138 -3.96 4.41 -3.74
C LYS A 138 -5.49 4.39 -3.84
N LEU A 139 -6.17 5.06 -2.93
CA LEU A 139 -7.62 5.16 -2.94
C LEU A 139 -8.14 6.22 -3.91
N ALA A 140 -7.34 7.26 -4.20
CA ALA A 140 -7.71 8.25 -5.21
C ALA A 140 -7.58 7.72 -6.64
N GLU A 141 -6.62 6.82 -6.90
CA GLU A 141 -6.39 6.20 -8.22
C GLU A 141 -7.07 4.83 -8.40
N GLY A 142 -7.69 4.28 -7.35
CA GLY A 142 -8.33 2.96 -7.34
C GLY A 142 -9.85 3.04 -7.32
#